data_AF-F8KYP5-F1
#
_entry.id   AF-F8KYP5-F1
#
_cell.length_a   1.000
_cell.length_b   1.000
_cell.length_c   1.000
_cell.angle_alpha   90.00
_cell.angle_beta   90.00
_cell.angle_gamma   90.00
#
_symmetry.space_group_name_H-M   'P 1'
#
loop_
_entity.id
_entity.type
_entity.pdbx_description
1 polymer ?
#
loop_
_entity_poly.entity_id
_entity_poly.type
_entity_poly.pdbx_seq_one_letter_code
_entity_poly.pdbx_strand_id
1 'polypeptide(L)'
;MENNYCNHIDFKNQTNPNLFHFFTKQNISTHFTTKHYPELSHFRSKLDHNRCSFQFQPYTVRKKAVIRYKATFLTLGAIFFVLANVTFFKTLTWSYDLLFGTCNFFKGFICSTAGLLSIIAFSMGFLMRTEKETILYQLSKAKQRLNGMYLKKKIEFGIKHFFSVEEEHLRRSMSLKQAYQETYRKILESKDEALFLSEKIAVDPDLTGEQKENLFNQTALEFIQQTDSVIEQFQMLKPPKAVEKTS
;
A
#
# COMPACT_ATOMS: atom_id res chain seq x y z
N MET A 1 -22.23 -8.25 -37.15
CA MET A 1 -21.75 -9.62 -36.83
C MET A 1 -20.25 -9.55 -36.71
N GLU A 2 -19.71 -9.60 -35.50
CA GLU A 2 -18.32 -9.99 -35.22
C GLU A 2 -18.31 -10.50 -33.77
N ASN A 3 -18.60 -11.79 -33.62
CA ASN A 3 -18.49 -12.51 -32.36
C ASN A 3 -17.01 -12.80 -32.12
N ASN A 4 -16.35 -11.98 -31.30
CA ASN A 4 -15.03 -12.34 -30.76
C ASN A 4 -15.23 -13.23 -29.54
N TYR A 5 -15.07 -14.53 -29.75
CA TYR A 5 -14.93 -15.53 -28.70
C TYR A 5 -13.66 -15.24 -27.89
N CYS A 6 -13.81 -14.65 -26.70
CA CYS A 6 -12.75 -14.65 -25.70
C CYS A 6 -12.56 -16.07 -25.19
N ASN A 7 -11.54 -16.76 -25.72
CA ASN A 7 -11.05 -18.01 -25.17
C ASN A 7 -10.65 -17.80 -23.70
N HIS A 8 -11.10 -18.71 -22.86
CA HIS A 8 -10.76 -18.80 -21.44
C HIS A 8 -9.27 -19.16 -21.33
N ILE A 9 -8.39 -18.15 -21.27
CA ILE A 9 -6.95 -18.38 -21.11
C ILE A 9 -6.70 -18.79 -19.66
N ASP A 10 -6.30 -20.05 -19.50
CA ASP A 10 -5.86 -20.66 -18.26
C ASP A 10 -4.56 -19.96 -17.79
N PHE A 11 -4.65 -19.15 -16.73
CA PHE A 11 -3.58 -18.29 -16.20
C PHE A 11 -2.40 -19.05 -15.56
N LYS A 12 -2.35 -20.38 -15.68
CA LYS A 12 -1.47 -21.22 -14.85
C LYS A 12 -0.04 -21.40 -15.34
N ASN A 13 0.34 -20.90 -16.53
CA ASN A 13 1.65 -21.24 -17.11
C ASN A 13 2.28 -20.16 -17.99
N GLN A 14 2.25 -18.90 -17.56
CA GLN A 14 3.12 -17.89 -18.17
C GLN A 14 4.08 -17.31 -17.13
N THR A 15 5.27 -17.92 -17.07
CA THR A 15 6.50 -17.34 -16.52
C THR A 15 6.92 -16.15 -17.38
N ASN A 16 6.13 -15.08 -17.31
CA ASN A 16 6.49 -13.78 -17.87
C ASN A 16 7.57 -13.17 -16.96
N PRO A 17 8.72 -12.71 -17.49
CA PRO A 17 9.74 -12.07 -16.66
C PRO A 17 9.13 -10.88 -15.91
N ASN A 18 9.27 -10.89 -14.58
CA ASN A 18 8.79 -9.85 -13.68
C ASN A 18 9.34 -8.49 -14.12
N LEU A 19 8.47 -7.52 -14.42
CA LEU A 19 8.84 -6.22 -14.98
C LEU A 19 9.64 -5.39 -13.97
N PHE A 20 9.34 -5.55 -12.68
CA PHE A 20 10.13 -5.09 -11.54
C PHE A 20 11.61 -5.53 -11.55
N HIS A 21 11.92 -6.68 -12.14
CA HIS A 21 13.29 -7.17 -12.26
C HIS A 21 14.13 -6.37 -13.28
N PHE A 22 13.48 -5.62 -14.19
CA PHE A 22 14.14 -4.63 -15.05
C PHE A 22 14.45 -3.33 -14.29
N PHE A 23 13.56 -2.88 -13.40
CA PHE A 23 13.77 -1.64 -12.63
C PHE A 23 14.92 -1.75 -11.63
N THR A 24 15.16 -2.93 -11.04
CA THR A 24 16.28 -3.17 -10.12
C THR A 24 17.65 -2.97 -10.76
N LYS A 25 17.79 -3.12 -12.08
CA LYS A 25 19.07 -2.96 -12.80
C LYS A 25 19.40 -1.50 -13.18
N GLN A 26 18.41 -0.59 -13.21
CA GLN A 26 18.60 0.78 -13.69
C GLN A 26 18.78 1.82 -12.57
N ASN A 27 18.67 1.40 -11.30
CA ASN A 27 18.61 2.26 -10.12
C ASN A 27 19.93 2.92 -9.66
N ILE A 28 20.97 2.99 -10.51
CA ILE A 28 22.28 3.57 -10.11
C ILE A 28 22.51 4.99 -10.67
N SER A 29 21.69 5.51 -11.59
CA SER A 29 21.89 6.88 -12.11
C SER A 29 20.85 7.87 -11.60
N THR A 30 21.17 8.50 -10.47
CA THR A 30 20.52 9.69 -9.94
C THR A 30 20.86 10.91 -10.81
N HIS A 31 20.11 11.14 -11.89
CA HIS A 31 19.99 12.47 -12.49
C HIS A 31 18.60 12.64 -13.10
N PHE A 32 17.75 13.40 -12.40
CA PHE A 32 16.43 13.79 -12.85
C PHE A 32 16.55 14.77 -14.02
N THR A 33 16.33 14.27 -15.23
CA THR A 33 16.04 15.10 -16.40
C THR A 33 14.72 14.62 -17.01
N THR A 34 13.92 15.57 -17.46
CA THR A 34 12.63 15.45 -18.17
C THR A 34 12.82 14.78 -19.54
N LYS A 35 13.35 13.56 -19.57
CA LYS A 35 13.45 12.73 -20.77
C LYS A 35 12.64 11.46 -20.57
N HIS A 36 11.56 11.39 -21.34
CA HIS A 36 10.85 10.21 -21.85
C HIS A 36 11.32 8.88 -21.25
N TYR A 37 10.50 8.26 -20.40
CA TYR A 37 10.82 7.03 -19.71
C TYR A 37 10.63 5.81 -20.64
N PRO A 38 11.70 5.18 -21.17
CA PRO A 38 11.57 4.03 -22.07
C PRO A 38 10.89 2.83 -21.38
N GLU A 39 10.99 2.75 -20.05
CA GLU A 39 10.37 1.73 -19.20
C GLU A 39 8.82 1.75 -19.29
N LEU A 40 8.24 2.94 -19.39
CA LEU A 40 6.80 3.14 -19.57
C LEU A 40 6.32 2.69 -20.95
N SER A 41 7.16 2.79 -21.98
CA SER A 41 6.83 2.33 -23.34
C SER A 41 6.69 0.80 -23.40
N HIS A 42 7.56 0.06 -22.69
CA HIS A 42 7.47 -1.39 -22.58
C HIS A 42 6.22 -1.82 -21.79
N PHE A 43 5.91 -1.10 -20.71
CA PHE A 43 4.71 -1.32 -19.93
C PHE A 43 3.42 -1.06 -20.73
N ARG A 44 3.42 -0.01 -21.57
CA ARG A 44 2.33 0.31 -22.51
C ARG A 44 2.14 -0.78 -23.57
N SER A 45 3.24 -1.27 -24.17
CA SER A 45 3.18 -2.38 -25.14
C SER A 45 2.55 -3.64 -24.56
N LYS A 46 2.77 -3.93 -23.28
CA LYS A 46 2.17 -5.08 -22.58
C LYS A 46 0.68 -4.87 -22.29
N LEU A 47 0.27 -3.62 -22.09
CA LEU A 47 -1.13 -3.21 -21.87
C LEU A 47 -1.96 -3.38 -23.15
N ASP A 48 -1.41 -3.02 -24.31
CA ASP A 48 -2.08 -3.22 -25.59
C ASP A 48 -2.25 -4.71 -25.94
N HIS A 49 -1.38 -5.59 -25.43
CA HIS A 49 -1.48 -7.05 -25.61
C HIS A 49 -2.50 -7.72 -24.66
N ASN A 50 -2.75 -7.13 -23.47
CA ASN A 50 -3.59 -7.72 -22.42
C ASN A 50 -4.99 -7.08 -22.27
N ARG A 51 -5.44 -6.28 -23.24
CA ARG A 51 -6.72 -5.54 -23.19
C ARG A 51 -7.96 -6.39 -22.84
N CYS A 52 -7.91 -7.71 -23.02
CA CYS A 52 -9.04 -8.62 -22.79
C CYS A 52 -9.19 -9.16 -21.35
N SER A 53 -8.27 -8.91 -20.40
CA SER A 53 -8.33 -9.52 -19.05
C SER A 53 -8.74 -8.58 -17.89
N PHE A 54 -9.10 -7.33 -18.17
CA PHE A 54 -9.27 -6.28 -17.15
C PHE A 54 -10.65 -6.26 -16.46
N GLN A 55 -11.14 -7.40 -15.97
CA GLN A 55 -12.35 -7.39 -15.11
C GLN A 55 -12.06 -6.91 -13.67
N PHE A 56 -10.79 -6.92 -13.24
CA PHE A 56 -10.38 -6.49 -11.90
C PHE A 56 -9.57 -5.17 -11.95
N GLN A 57 -10.19 -4.07 -11.54
CA GLN A 57 -9.58 -2.73 -11.52
C GLN A 57 -9.39 -2.22 -10.08
N PRO A 58 -8.32 -2.64 -9.39
CA PRO A 58 -8.13 -2.36 -7.97
C PRO A 58 -8.02 -0.87 -7.65
N TYR A 59 -7.44 -0.06 -8.55
CA TYR A 59 -7.32 1.39 -8.37
C TYR A 59 -8.67 2.09 -8.57
N THR A 60 -9.41 1.76 -9.62
CA THR A 60 -10.70 2.41 -9.94
C THR A 60 -11.75 2.20 -8.84
N VAL A 61 -11.79 1.01 -8.23
CA VAL A 61 -12.67 0.73 -7.07
C VAL A 61 -12.28 1.58 -5.85
N ARG A 62 -10.99 1.67 -5.54
CA ARG A 62 -10.45 2.45 -4.42
C ARG A 62 -10.59 3.95 -4.63
N LYS A 63 -10.52 4.45 -5.86
CA LYS A 63 -10.68 5.87 -6.23
C LYS A 63 -11.93 6.49 -5.63
N LYS A 64 -13.09 5.81 -5.76
CA LYS A 64 -14.36 6.29 -5.17
C LYS A 64 -14.32 6.34 -3.64
N ALA A 65 -13.64 5.39 -2.99
CA ALA A 65 -13.50 5.39 -1.54
C ALA A 65 -12.57 6.53 -1.08
N VAL A 66 -11.41 6.70 -1.72
CA VAL A 66 -10.43 7.75 -1.38
C VAL A 66 -11.02 9.14 -1.60
N ILE A 67 -11.78 9.36 -2.68
CA ILE A 67 -12.48 10.63 -2.93
C ILE A 67 -13.47 10.93 -1.78
N ARG A 68 -14.22 9.93 -1.31
CA ARG A 68 -15.13 10.11 -0.16
C ARG A 68 -14.36 10.47 1.12
N TYR A 69 -13.27 9.77 1.42
CA TYR A 69 -12.44 10.09 2.58
C TYR A 69 -11.87 11.51 2.49
N LYS A 70 -11.34 11.90 1.33
CA LYS A 70 -10.84 13.25 1.08
C LYS A 70 -11.93 14.29 1.31
N ALA A 71 -13.13 14.08 0.77
CA ALA A 71 -14.27 14.97 1.02
C ALA A 71 -14.60 15.07 2.51
N THR A 72 -14.64 13.95 3.24
CA THR A 72 -14.93 13.98 4.69
C THR A 72 -13.86 14.74 5.49
N PHE A 73 -12.57 14.55 5.18
CA PHE A 73 -11.49 15.26 5.86
C PHE A 73 -11.50 16.76 5.56
N LEU A 74 -11.77 17.14 4.30
CA LEU A 74 -11.90 18.55 3.92
C LEU A 74 -13.11 19.21 4.59
N THR A 75 -14.26 18.54 4.64
CA THR A 75 -15.46 19.04 5.33
C THR A 75 -15.22 19.18 6.83
N LEU A 76 -14.61 18.18 7.47
CA LEU A 76 -14.23 18.27 8.90
C LEU A 76 -13.24 19.42 9.15
N GLY A 77 -12.23 19.56 8.30
CA GLY A 77 -11.27 20.68 8.37
C GLY A 77 -11.96 22.03 8.27
N ALA A 78 -12.92 22.18 7.35
CA ALA A 78 -13.72 23.39 7.20
C ALA A 78 -14.60 23.66 8.43
N ILE A 79 -15.25 22.64 9.00
CA ILE A 79 -16.03 22.78 10.22
C ILE A 79 -15.16 23.27 11.38
N PHE A 80 -14.02 22.62 11.63
CA PHE A 80 -13.10 23.03 12.69
C PHE A 80 -12.52 24.43 12.46
N PHE A 81 -12.25 24.79 11.20
CA PHE A 81 -11.80 26.13 10.83
C PHE A 81 -12.85 27.19 11.16
N VAL A 82 -14.11 26.96 10.76
CA VAL A 82 -15.23 27.86 11.08
C VAL A 82 -15.42 27.94 12.59
N LEU A 83 -15.34 26.82 13.31
CA LEU A 83 -15.48 26.78 14.76
C LEU A 83 -14.38 27.58 15.46
N ALA A 84 -13.13 27.46 15.00
CA ALA A 84 -12.00 28.23 15.51
C ALA A 84 -12.21 29.73 15.27
N ASN A 85 -12.63 30.12 14.06
CA ASN A 85 -12.91 31.52 13.72
C ASN A 85 -14.09 32.10 14.52
N VAL A 86 -15.21 31.37 14.62
CA VAL A 86 -16.37 31.81 15.40
C VAL A 86 -16.00 31.96 16.88
N THR A 87 -15.24 31.00 17.42
CA THR A 87 -14.76 31.08 18.81
C THR A 87 -13.87 32.31 18.98
N PHE A 88 -12.94 32.54 18.04
CA PHE A 88 -12.03 33.68 18.03
C PHE A 88 -12.76 35.04 17.93
N PHE A 89 -13.67 35.22 16.96
CA PHE A 89 -14.43 36.46 16.78
C PHE A 89 -15.42 36.74 17.91
N LYS A 90 -16.12 35.73 18.45
CA LYS A 90 -16.97 35.92 19.64
C LYS A 90 -16.17 36.25 20.90
N THR A 91 -14.84 36.05 20.91
CA THR A 91 -13.95 36.55 21.97
C THR A 91 -13.71 38.04 21.92
N LEU A 92 -13.75 38.64 20.74
CA LEU A 92 -13.44 40.07 20.58
C LEU A 92 -14.57 40.99 21.06
N THR A 93 -15.76 40.45 21.33
CA THR A 93 -16.81 41.15 22.08
C THR A 93 -16.37 41.33 23.53
N TRP A 94 -15.81 42.51 23.82
CA TRP A 94 -15.28 43.03 25.10
C TRP A 94 -16.10 42.78 26.38
N SER A 95 -17.36 42.35 26.28
CA SER A 95 -18.27 42.26 27.43
C SER A 95 -18.07 41.02 28.32
N TYR A 96 -17.32 40.01 27.89
CA TYR A 96 -17.13 38.75 28.65
C TYR A 96 -15.78 38.63 29.38
N ASP A 97 -14.81 39.51 29.09
CA ASP A 97 -13.46 39.46 29.70
C ASP A 97 -13.46 39.86 31.19
N LEU A 98 -14.45 40.62 31.65
CA LEU A 98 -14.52 41.10 33.03
C LEU A 98 -15.05 40.08 34.05
N LEU A 99 -15.76 39.03 33.61
CA LEU A 99 -16.42 38.07 34.52
C LEU A 99 -15.74 36.70 34.63
N PHE A 100 -14.84 36.34 33.70
CA PHE A 100 -14.22 35.00 33.67
C PHE A 100 -12.76 35.01 33.23
N GLY A 101 -11.88 35.69 33.99
CA GLY A 101 -10.43 35.72 33.72
C GLY A 101 -9.74 34.34 33.63
N THR A 102 -10.32 33.30 34.24
CA THR A 102 -9.87 31.89 34.15
C THR A 102 -10.39 31.12 32.92
N CYS A 103 -11.45 31.60 32.24
CA CYS A 103 -11.97 30.97 31.02
C CYS A 103 -11.13 31.27 29.78
N ASN A 104 -10.30 32.32 29.79
CA ASN A 104 -9.49 32.69 28.62
C ASN A 104 -8.43 31.64 28.29
N PHE A 105 -7.86 30.96 29.29
CA PHE A 105 -6.93 29.85 29.06
C PHE A 105 -7.63 28.65 28.40
N PHE A 106 -8.76 28.21 28.95
CA PHE A 106 -9.56 27.11 28.37
C PHE A 106 -10.05 27.45 26.95
N LYS A 107 -10.43 28.71 26.71
CA LYS A 107 -10.86 29.18 25.40
C LYS A 107 -9.72 29.22 24.38
N GLY A 108 -8.56 29.72 24.77
CA GLY A 108 -7.35 29.69 23.95
C GLY A 108 -6.93 28.26 23.62
N PHE A 109 -7.04 27.36 24.60
CA PHE A 109 -6.79 25.93 24.40
C PHE A 109 -7.78 25.30 23.41
N ILE A 110 -9.08 25.55 23.54
CA ILE A 110 -10.12 25.06 22.60
C ILE A 110 -9.90 25.63 21.19
N CYS A 111 -9.60 26.92 21.07
CA CYS A 111 -9.34 27.56 19.78
C CYS A 111 -8.07 27.00 19.11
N SER A 112 -6.98 26.83 19.87
CA SER A 112 -5.73 26.27 19.37
C SER A 112 -5.88 24.81 18.95
N THR A 113 -6.57 23.99 19.76
CA THR A 113 -6.84 22.60 19.41
C THR A 113 -7.74 22.48 18.18
N ALA A 114 -8.80 23.29 18.06
CA ALA A 114 -9.64 23.33 16.86
C ALA A 114 -8.87 23.77 15.61
N GLY A 115 -8.01 24.79 15.74
CA GLY A 115 -7.12 25.23 14.65
C GLY A 115 -6.14 24.13 14.22
N LEU A 116 -5.50 23.46 15.19
CA LEU A 116 -4.59 22.35 14.91
C LEU A 116 -5.31 21.17 14.25
N LEU A 117 -6.48 20.78 14.76
CA LEU A 117 -7.33 19.75 14.17
C LEU A 117 -7.73 20.09 12.72
N SER A 118 -8.04 21.35 12.45
CA SER A 118 -8.35 21.83 11.10
C SER A 118 -7.16 21.69 10.15
N ILE A 119 -5.96 22.13 10.57
CA ILE A 119 -4.73 22.01 9.78
C ILE A 119 -4.41 20.55 9.49
N ILE A 120 -4.52 19.67 10.49
CA ILE A 120 -4.29 18.23 10.33
C ILE A 120 -5.31 17.62 9.35
N ALA A 121 -6.59 17.96 9.50
CA ALA A 121 -7.64 17.45 8.60
C ALA A 121 -7.44 17.90 7.15
N PHE A 122 -7.09 19.17 6.93
CA PHE A 122 -6.73 19.66 5.60
C PHE A 122 -5.48 18.96 5.05
N SER A 123 -4.43 18.85 5.86
CA SER A 123 -3.19 18.17 5.45
C SER A 123 -3.46 16.74 5.01
N MET A 124 -4.26 15.98 5.77
CA MET A 124 -4.68 14.63 5.40
C MET A 124 -5.49 14.61 4.09
N GLY A 125 -6.45 15.52 3.92
CA GLY A 125 -7.25 15.62 2.70
C GLY A 125 -6.43 15.97 1.45
N PHE A 126 -5.42 16.83 1.58
CA PHE A 126 -4.56 17.23 0.45
C PHE A 126 -3.49 16.19 0.11
N LEU A 127 -2.90 15.54 1.12
CA LEU A 127 -1.83 14.55 0.92
C LEU A 127 -2.37 13.18 0.48
N MET A 128 -3.66 12.90 0.66
CA MET A 128 -4.28 11.66 0.18
C MET A 128 -4.20 11.55 -1.34
N ARG A 129 -3.41 10.57 -1.80
CA ARG A 129 -3.28 10.19 -3.20
C ARG A 129 -3.76 8.77 -3.44
N THR A 130 -4.62 8.58 -4.44
CA THR A 130 -5.36 7.32 -4.63
C THR A 130 -4.43 6.15 -4.99
N GLU A 131 -3.40 6.43 -5.77
CA GLU A 131 -2.42 5.46 -6.23
C GLU A 131 -1.61 4.90 -5.05
N LYS A 132 -1.15 5.78 -4.14
CA LYS A 132 -0.40 5.39 -2.95
C LYS A 132 -1.27 4.59 -1.98
N GLU A 133 -2.49 5.05 -1.72
CA GLU A 133 -3.44 4.38 -0.83
C GLU A 133 -3.82 2.97 -1.32
N THR A 134 -3.92 2.77 -2.63
CA THR A 134 -4.23 1.47 -3.21
C THR A 134 -3.11 0.46 -2.94
N ILE A 135 -1.86 0.85 -3.15
CA ILE A 135 -0.69 -0.01 -2.88
C ILE A 135 -0.56 -0.29 -1.37
N LEU A 136 -0.70 0.74 -0.53
CA LEU A 136 -0.62 0.59 0.94
C LEU A 136 -1.72 -0.33 1.49
N TYR A 137 -2.93 -0.26 0.93
CA TYR A 137 -3.99 -1.18 1.30
C TYR A 137 -3.66 -2.63 0.97
N GLN A 138 -3.16 -2.89 -0.25
CA GLN A 138 -2.77 -4.24 -0.65
C GLN A 138 -1.59 -4.77 0.17
N LEU A 139 -0.64 -3.90 0.51
CA LEU A 139 0.45 -4.22 1.43
C LEU A 139 -0.07 -4.67 2.79
N SER A 140 -1.02 -3.92 3.37
CA SER A 140 -1.61 -4.27 4.67
C SER A 140 -2.29 -5.64 4.62
N LYS A 141 -3.02 -5.93 3.55
CA LYS A 141 -3.65 -7.23 3.31
C LYS A 141 -2.61 -8.36 3.18
N ALA A 142 -1.56 -8.15 2.41
CA ALA A 142 -0.45 -9.09 2.24
C ALA A 142 0.27 -9.37 3.57
N LYS A 143 0.53 -8.32 4.36
CA LYS A 143 1.12 -8.43 5.71
C LYS A 143 0.24 -9.25 6.65
N GLN A 144 -1.06 -8.99 6.68
CA GLN A 144 -2.00 -9.75 7.50
C GLN A 144 -2.01 -11.23 7.10
N ARG A 145 -2.04 -11.53 5.79
CA ARG A 145 -1.98 -12.90 5.26
C ARG A 145 -0.68 -13.61 5.65
N LEU A 146 0.46 -12.96 5.46
CA LEU A 146 1.77 -13.50 5.83
C LEU A 146 1.88 -13.74 7.35
N ASN A 147 1.42 -12.80 8.17
CA ASN A 147 1.43 -12.93 9.62
C ASN A 147 0.51 -14.08 10.08
N GLY A 148 -0.68 -14.22 9.49
CA GLY A 148 -1.57 -15.35 9.76
C GLY A 148 -0.93 -16.70 9.43
N MET A 149 -0.23 -16.81 8.29
CA MET A 149 0.51 -18.01 7.92
C MET A 149 1.67 -18.32 8.86
N TYR A 150 2.44 -17.29 9.24
CA TYR A 150 3.52 -17.43 10.20
C TYR A 150 3.00 -17.94 11.55
N LEU A 151 1.90 -17.35 12.06
CA LEU A 151 1.30 -17.76 13.31
C LEU A 151 0.78 -19.20 13.25
N LYS A 152 0.13 -19.59 12.14
CA LYS A 152 -0.33 -20.96 11.92
C LYS A 152 0.84 -21.96 11.92
N LYS A 153 1.90 -21.70 11.14
CA LYS A 153 3.11 -22.55 11.14
C LYS A 153 3.78 -22.60 12.51
N LYS A 154 3.86 -21.47 13.23
CA LYS A 154 4.40 -21.40 14.59
C LYS A 154 3.60 -22.28 15.57
N ILE A 155 2.27 -22.25 15.49
CA ILE A 155 1.39 -23.10 16.31
C ILE A 155 1.55 -24.59 15.93
N GLU A 156 1.57 -24.92 14.64
CA GLU A 156 1.78 -26.30 14.17
C GLU A 156 3.13 -26.87 14.66
N PHE A 157 4.19 -26.04 14.68
CA PHE A 157 5.47 -26.43 15.26
C PHE A 157 5.42 -26.53 16.78
N GLY A 158 4.71 -25.62 17.45
CA GLY A 158 4.52 -25.63 18.91
C GLY A 158 3.69 -26.81 19.42
N ILE A 159 2.69 -27.29 18.68
CA ILE A 159 1.89 -28.46 19.06
C ILE A 159 2.69 -29.76 18.87
N LYS A 160 3.48 -29.85 17.79
CA LYS A 160 4.42 -30.98 17.56
C LYS A 160 5.59 -31.00 18.54
N HIS A 161 5.80 -29.91 19.29
CA HIS A 161 6.89 -29.73 20.24
C HIS A 161 6.75 -30.59 21.49
N PHE A 162 5.54 -31.01 21.89
CA PHE A 162 5.37 -31.88 23.06
C PHE A 162 6.18 -33.19 23.00
N PHE A 163 6.68 -33.57 21.81
CA PHE A 163 7.39 -34.82 21.56
C PHE A 163 8.80 -34.67 20.96
N SER A 164 9.41 -33.47 20.91
CA SER A 164 10.68 -33.22 20.17
C SER A 164 11.83 -32.69 21.04
N VAL A 165 13.07 -33.01 20.66
CA VAL A 165 14.33 -32.51 21.25
C VAL A 165 14.46 -30.99 21.12
N GLU A 166 14.88 -30.32 22.19
CA GLU A 166 14.89 -28.86 22.38
C GLU A 166 15.77 -28.09 21.36
N GLU A 167 16.91 -28.66 20.97
CA GLU A 167 17.89 -28.02 20.08
C GLU A 167 17.42 -27.94 18.61
N GLU A 168 16.75 -28.99 18.12
CA GLU A 168 16.19 -29.02 16.77
C GLU A 168 15.00 -28.06 16.63
N HIS A 169 14.25 -27.87 17.72
CA HIS A 169 13.17 -26.90 17.79
C HIS A 169 13.68 -25.45 17.69
N LEU A 170 14.74 -25.10 18.44
CA LEU A 170 15.31 -23.76 18.40
C LEU A 170 15.75 -23.39 16.97
N ARG A 171 16.41 -24.32 16.28
CA ARG A 171 16.87 -24.15 14.89
C ARG A 171 15.70 -23.99 13.91
N ARG A 172 14.63 -24.78 14.05
CA ARG A 172 13.43 -24.68 13.21
C ARG A 172 12.69 -23.35 13.41
N SER A 173 12.50 -22.93 14.66
CA SER A 173 11.86 -21.65 14.99
C SER A 173 12.64 -20.46 14.44
N MET A 174 13.97 -20.48 14.58
CA MET A 174 14.85 -19.45 14.03
C MET A 174 14.76 -19.41 12.49
N SER A 175 14.79 -20.57 11.82
CA SER A 175 14.68 -20.64 10.36
C SER A 175 13.33 -20.11 9.83
N LEU A 176 12.22 -20.42 10.52
CA LEU A 176 10.90 -19.89 10.16
C LEU A 176 10.84 -18.38 10.33
N LYS A 177 11.39 -17.85 11.44
CA LYS A 177 11.44 -16.41 11.70
C LYS A 177 12.27 -15.69 10.63
N GLN A 178 13.42 -16.25 10.25
CA GLN A 178 14.27 -15.70 9.19
C GLN A 178 13.55 -15.70 7.84
N ALA A 179 12.92 -16.81 7.46
CA ALA A 179 12.14 -16.89 6.23
C ALA A 179 10.98 -15.90 6.21
N TYR A 180 10.30 -15.69 7.34
CA TYR A 180 9.25 -14.68 7.47
C TYR A 180 9.81 -13.26 7.26
N GLN A 181 10.94 -12.94 7.89
CA GLN A 181 11.59 -11.63 7.75
C GLN A 181 12.05 -11.37 6.32
N GLU A 182 12.63 -12.37 5.66
CA GLU A 182 13.05 -12.27 4.27
C GLU A 182 11.86 -12.07 3.33
N THR A 183 10.79 -12.85 3.51
CA THR A 183 9.54 -12.72 2.74
C THR A 183 8.93 -11.33 2.93
N TYR A 184 8.88 -10.85 4.17
CA TYR A 184 8.39 -9.51 4.49
C TYR A 184 9.25 -8.42 3.85
N ARG A 185 10.57 -8.58 3.83
CA ARG A 185 11.48 -7.63 3.17
C ARG A 185 11.22 -7.56 1.67
N LYS A 186 11.07 -8.71 0.99
CA LYS A 186 10.72 -8.77 -0.44
C LYS A 186 9.40 -8.06 -0.75
N ILE A 187 8.39 -8.24 0.11
CA ILE A 187 7.11 -7.52 -0.02
C ILE A 187 7.29 -6.00 0.10
N LEU A 188 8.16 -5.54 1.01
CA LEU A 188 8.46 -4.11 1.15
C LEU A 188 9.22 -3.55 -0.05
N GLU A 189 10.18 -4.29 -0.58
CA GLU A 189 10.92 -3.93 -1.80
C GLU A 189 9.94 -3.76 -2.97
N SER A 190 9.06 -4.74 -3.23
CA SER A 190 8.02 -4.63 -4.28
C SER A 190 7.07 -3.44 -4.05
N LYS A 191 6.79 -3.08 -2.80
CA LYS A 191 5.95 -1.91 -2.47
C LYS A 191 6.67 -0.61 -2.84
N ASP A 192 7.95 -0.47 -2.53
CA ASP A 192 8.72 0.73 -2.87
C ASP A 192 8.83 0.89 -4.39
N GLU A 193 9.04 -0.19 -5.13
CA GLU A 193 9.06 -0.16 -6.59
C GLU A 193 7.69 0.24 -7.18
N ALA A 194 6.59 -0.33 -6.67
CA ALA A 194 5.25 0.01 -7.14
C ALA A 194 4.88 1.48 -6.87
N LEU A 195 5.32 2.02 -5.71
CA LEU A 195 5.13 3.43 -5.38
C LEU A 195 5.95 4.35 -6.28
N PHE A 196 7.19 3.98 -6.57
CA PHE A 196 8.06 4.72 -7.48
C PHE A 196 7.49 4.76 -8.90
N LEU A 197 6.99 3.63 -9.42
CA LEU A 197 6.34 3.59 -10.73
C LEU A 197 5.07 4.45 -10.77
N SER A 198 4.27 4.40 -9.69
CA SER A 198 3.07 5.24 -9.56
C SER A 198 3.42 6.74 -9.56
N GLU A 199 4.52 7.13 -8.92
CA GLU A 199 4.98 8.51 -8.95
C GLU A 199 5.40 8.96 -10.35
N LYS A 200 6.12 8.12 -11.10
CA LYS A 200 6.46 8.37 -12.51
C LYS A 200 5.21 8.56 -13.38
N ILE A 201 4.21 7.67 -13.26
CA ILE A 201 2.94 7.76 -14.01
C ILE A 201 2.21 9.07 -13.69
N ALA A 202 2.22 9.50 -12.43
CA ALA A 202 1.53 10.72 -12.01
C ALA A 202 2.12 11.98 -12.66
N VAL A 203 3.45 12.08 -12.71
CA VAL A 203 4.17 13.28 -13.20
C VAL A 203 4.36 13.33 -14.71
N ASP A 204 4.15 12.22 -15.42
CA ASP A 204 4.32 12.17 -16.88
C ASP A 204 3.27 13.06 -17.60
N PRO A 205 3.70 14.07 -18.38
CA PRO A 205 2.80 14.98 -19.08
C PRO A 205 2.19 14.39 -20.36
N ASP A 206 2.80 13.35 -20.94
CA ASP A 206 2.41 12.79 -22.24
C ASP A 206 1.21 11.83 -22.13
N LEU A 207 0.86 11.43 -20.91
CA LEU A 207 -0.19 10.46 -20.64
C LEU A 207 -1.55 11.15 -20.41
N THR A 208 -2.57 10.67 -21.11
CA THR A 208 -3.95 11.07 -20.85
C THR A 208 -4.45 10.52 -19.51
N GLY A 209 -5.49 11.13 -18.93
CA GLY A 209 -6.05 10.68 -17.65
C GLY A 209 -6.49 9.21 -17.65
N GLU A 210 -7.06 8.74 -18.77
CA GLU A 210 -7.44 7.33 -18.96
C GLU A 210 -6.22 6.41 -19.02
N GLN A 211 -5.17 6.81 -19.73
CA GLN A 211 -3.91 6.05 -19.79
C GLN A 211 -3.26 5.97 -18.41
N LYS A 212 -3.23 7.06 -17.64
CA LYS A 212 -2.73 7.05 -16.26
C LYS A 212 -3.52 6.08 -15.39
N GLU A 213 -4.85 6.10 -15.49
CA GLU A 213 -5.72 5.19 -14.73
C GLU A 213 -5.47 3.72 -15.07
N ASN A 214 -5.31 3.38 -16.35
CA ASN A 214 -4.96 2.03 -16.79
C ASN A 214 -3.58 1.59 -16.26
N LEU A 215 -2.60 2.50 -16.30
CA LEU A 215 -1.25 2.24 -15.79
C LEU A 215 -1.23 2.05 -14.26
N PHE A 216 -2.03 2.81 -13.51
CA PHE A 216 -2.19 2.63 -12.06
C PHE A 216 -2.85 1.29 -11.73
N ASN A 217 -3.90 0.90 -12.46
CA ASN A 217 -4.55 -0.41 -12.29
C ASN A 217 -3.56 -1.55 -12.55
N GLN A 218 -2.78 -1.47 -13.63
CA GLN A 218 -1.76 -2.47 -13.95
C GLN A 218 -0.65 -2.52 -12.90
N THR A 219 -0.16 -1.37 -12.43
CA THR A 219 0.87 -1.30 -11.37
C THR A 219 0.40 -1.98 -10.09
N ALA A 220 -0.84 -1.70 -9.67
CA ALA A 220 -1.43 -2.33 -8.50
C ALA A 220 -1.63 -3.85 -8.69
N LEU A 221 -1.99 -4.28 -9.90
CA LEU A 221 -2.19 -5.70 -10.23
C LEU A 221 -0.86 -6.48 -10.21
N GLU A 222 0.20 -5.92 -10.79
CA GLU A 222 1.54 -6.53 -10.75
C GLU A 222 2.05 -6.62 -9.30
N PHE A 223 1.86 -5.58 -8.48
CA PHE A 223 2.20 -5.63 -7.06
C PHE A 223 1.47 -6.76 -6.31
N ILE A 224 0.17 -6.95 -6.58
CA ILE A 224 -0.62 -8.06 -6.00
C ILE A 224 -0.04 -9.41 -6.42
N GLN A 225 0.22 -9.60 -7.72
CA GLN A 225 0.75 -10.86 -8.24
C GLN A 225 2.12 -11.21 -7.64
N GLN A 226 3.00 -10.22 -7.49
CA GLN A 226 4.30 -10.42 -6.87
C GLN A 226 4.21 -10.76 -5.39
N THR A 227 3.40 -10.02 -4.65
CA THR A 227 3.21 -10.28 -3.22
C THR A 227 2.57 -11.65 -2.99
N ASP A 228 1.61 -12.05 -3.81
CA ASP A 228 1.02 -13.39 -3.74
C ASP A 228 2.05 -14.49 -4.07
N SER A 229 2.87 -14.32 -5.12
CA SER A 229 3.92 -15.28 -5.47
C SER A 229 4.95 -15.44 -4.33
N VAL A 230 5.38 -14.34 -3.71
CA VAL A 230 6.31 -14.34 -2.58
C VAL A 230 5.68 -15.01 -1.34
N ILE A 231 4.41 -14.78 -1.07
CA ILE A 231 3.67 -15.43 0.02
C ILE A 231 3.49 -16.94 -0.25
N GLU A 232 3.24 -17.33 -1.50
CA GLU A 232 3.13 -18.75 -1.89
C GLU A 232 4.45 -19.49 -1.71
N GLN A 233 5.58 -18.88 -2.04
CA GLN A 233 6.91 -19.43 -1.74
C GLN A 233 7.07 -19.69 -0.23
N PHE A 234 6.64 -18.73 0.61
CA PHE A 234 6.66 -18.92 2.07
C PHE A 234 5.72 -20.05 2.53
N GLN A 235 4.57 -20.22 1.88
CA GLN A 235 3.66 -21.33 2.16
C GLN A 235 4.31 -22.69 1.84
N MET A 236 4.98 -22.78 0.69
CA MET A 236 5.65 -24.00 0.20
C MET A 236 6.90 -24.39 0.99
N LEU A 237 7.46 -23.49 1.81
CA LEU A 237 8.55 -23.83 2.74
C LEU A 237 8.10 -24.97 3.66
N LYS A 238 8.61 -26.17 3.37
CA LYS A 238 8.49 -27.35 4.22
C LYS A 238 9.41 -27.18 5.43
N PRO A 239 9.05 -27.73 6.59
CA PRO A 239 9.99 -27.82 7.70
C PRO A 239 11.25 -28.56 7.25
N PRO A 240 12.44 -28.14 7.70
CA PRO A 240 13.66 -28.90 7.44
C PRO A 240 13.48 -30.31 8.00
N LYS A 241 13.65 -31.33 7.14
CA LYS A 241 13.60 -32.74 7.52
C LYS A 241 14.57 -32.96 8.67
N ALA A 242 14.13 -33.68 9.70
CA ALA A 242 15.02 -34.10 10.76
C ALA A 242 16.18 -34.85 10.10
N VAL A 243 17.41 -34.49 10.47
CA VAL A 243 18.58 -35.25 10.07
C VAL A 243 18.41 -36.61 10.75
N GLU A 244 18.02 -37.63 9.98
CA GLU A 244 18.11 -39.01 10.43
C GLU A 244 19.57 -39.24 10.79
N LYS A 245 19.87 -39.24 12.08
CA LYS A 245 21.15 -39.75 12.57
C LYS A 245 21.14 -41.23 12.22
N THR A 246 21.82 -41.59 11.13
CA THR A 246 22.20 -42.97 10.85
C THR A 246 23.11 -43.44 11.98
N SER A 247 22.55 -44.21 12.90
CA SER A 247 23.29 -45.08 13.80
C SER A 247 23.75 -46.34 13.08
#